data_AF-A0A7L0N986-F1
#
_entry.id   AF-A0A7L0N986-F1
#
_cell.length_a   1.000
_cell.length_b   1.000
_cell.length_c   1.000
_cell.angle_alpha   90.00
_cell.angle_beta   90.00
_cell.angle_gamma   90.00
#
_symmetry.space_group_name_H-M   'P 1'
#
loop_
_entity.id
_entity.type
_entity.pdbx_description
1 polymer ?
#
loop_
_entity_poly.entity_id
_entity_poly.type
_entity_poly.pdbx_seq_one_letter_code
_entity_poly.pdbx_strand_id
1 'polypeptide(L)' 'CLDENGKLREFGSKWRTEDCNDCYSSRGGIECCSSYSTPVGYDKEKCVRIFNKKTCSYKVVEKNDHSKECPVHSWVG' A
#
# COMPACT_ATOMS: atom_id res chain seq x y z
N CYS A 1 -16.19 -11.53 11.34
CA CYS A 1 -15.99 -10.18 11.90
C CYS A 1 -16.71 -9.13 11.05
N LEU A 2 -17.26 -8.08 11.67
CA LEU A 2 -17.84 -6.93 10.95
C LEU A 2 -16.71 -5.97 10.58
N ASP A 3 -16.50 -5.70 9.29
CA ASP A 3 -15.48 -4.75 8.84
C ASP A 3 -15.95 -3.28 8.93
N GLU A 4 -15.03 -2.33 8.69
CA GLU A 4 -15.30 -0.89 8.75
C GLU A 4 -16.39 -0.41 7.76
N ASN A 5 -16.65 -1.19 6.71
CA ASN A 5 -17.71 -0.92 5.73
C ASN A 5 -19.05 -1.58 6.11
N GLY A 6 -19.15 -2.13 7.32
CA GLY A 6 -20.34 -2.83 7.81
C GLY A 6 -20.57 -4.19 7.15
N LYS A 7 -19.56 -4.77 6.48
CA LYS A 7 -19.68 -6.08 5.84
C LYS A 7 -19.23 -7.20 6.78
N LEU A 8 -20.06 -8.25 6.88
CA LEU A 8 -19.69 -9.44 7.63
C LEU A 8 -18.68 -10.27 6.82
N ARG A 9 -17.51 -10.51 7.43
CA ARG A 9 -16.44 -11.35 6.91
C ARG A 9 -16.39 -12.66 7.67
N GLU A 10 -16.16 -13.75 6.95
CA GLU A 10 -16.03 -15.07 7.55
C GLU A 10 -14.79 -15.15 8.43
N PHE A 11 -14.88 -15.95 9.49
CA PHE A 11 -13.75 -16.22 10.35
C PHE A 11 -12.64 -16.93 9.58
N GLY A 12 -11.39 -16.47 9.70
CA GLY A 12 -10.25 -17.00 8.95
C GLY A 12 -10.14 -16.49 7.51
N SER A 13 -11.06 -15.64 7.05
CA SER A 13 -10.99 -15.05 5.72
C SER A 13 -9.93 -13.95 5.63
N LYS A 14 -9.36 -13.78 4.44
CA LYS A 14 -8.48 -12.67 4.05
C LYS A 14 -9.14 -11.85 2.95
N TRP A 15 -9.00 -10.54 3.01
CA TRP A 15 -9.48 -9.65 1.94
C TRP A 15 -8.63 -8.40 1.86
N ARG A 16 -8.63 -7.77 0.67
CA ARG A 16 -8.01 -6.47 0.42
C ARG A 16 -9.08 -5.38 0.51
N THR A 17 -8.80 -4.28 1.19
CA THR A 17 -9.67 -3.09 1.20
C THR A 17 -9.36 -2.16 0.02
N GLU A 18 -10.26 -1.22 -0.27
CA GLU A 18 -10.06 -0.21 -1.33
C GLU A 18 -8.88 0.72 -1.03
N ASP A 19 -8.55 0.91 0.25
CA ASP A 19 -7.39 1.67 0.71
C ASP A 19 -6.10 0.84 0.76
N CYS A 20 -6.08 -0.29 0.06
CA CYS A 20 -4.91 -1.14 -0.08
C CYS A 20 -4.40 -1.71 1.26
N ASN A 21 -5.30 -2.19 2.11
CA ASN A 21 -4.94 -2.95 3.31
C ASN A 21 -5.30 -4.42 3.14
N ASP A 22 -4.34 -5.31 3.40
CA ASP A 22 -4.58 -6.74 3.55
C ASP A 22 -5.09 -7.00 4.96
N CYS A 23 -6.36 -7.38 5.03
CA CYS A 23 -7.05 -7.67 6.27
C CYS A 23 -7.27 -9.17 6.45
N TYR A 24 -7.28 -9.60 7.70
CA TYR A 24 -7.51 -10.96 8.13
C TYR A 24 -8.45 -10.99 9.33
N SER A 25 -9.47 -11.85 9.27
CA SER A 25 -10.38 -12.09 10.39
C SER A 25 -9.81 -13.21 11.26
N SER A 26 -9.26 -12.85 12.42
CA SER A 26 -8.72 -13.77 13.42
C SER A 26 -9.65 -13.91 14.63
N ARG A 27 -9.27 -14.76 15.62
CA ARG A 27 -10.02 -14.86 16.89
C ARG A 27 -9.92 -13.57 17.72
N GLY A 28 -8.84 -12.82 17.54
CA GLY A 28 -8.60 -11.56 18.22
C GLY A 28 -9.31 -10.36 17.60
N GLY A 29 -9.96 -10.53 16.44
CA GLY A 29 -10.65 -9.45 15.74
C GLY A 29 -10.28 -9.40 14.26
N ILE A 30 -10.21 -8.19 13.72
CA ILE A 30 -9.72 -7.94 12.37
C ILE A 30 -8.33 -7.33 12.49
N GLU A 31 -7.36 -7.95 11.83
CA GLU A 31 -5.98 -7.45 11.70
C GLU A 31 -5.81 -6.96 10.27
N CYS A 32 -5.34 -5.72 10.08
CA CYS A 32 -5.11 -5.14 8.76
C CYS A 32 -3.71 -4.56 8.68
N CYS A 33 -3.01 -4.84 7.59
CA CYS A 33 -1.70 -4.26 7.27
C CYS A 33 -1.74 -3.59 5.90
N SER A 34 -0.98 -2.52 5.71
CA SER A 34 -0.81 -1.93 4.38
C SER A 34 -0.23 -2.96 3.43
N SER A 35 -0.84 -3.09 2.26
CA SER A 35 -0.42 -4.06 1.25
C SER A 35 0.70 -3.56 0.35
N TYR A 36 1.29 -2.42 0.69
CA TYR A 36 2.25 -1.70 -0.12
C TYR A 36 3.41 -1.25 0.74
N SER A 37 4.60 -1.26 0.16
CA SER A 37 5.78 -0.68 0.78
C SER A 37 5.91 0.78 0.34
N THR A 38 6.25 1.63 1.29
CA THR A 38 6.50 3.05 1.07
C THR A 38 7.99 3.28 0.79
N PRO A 39 8.36 3.91 -0.34
CA PRO A 39 9.75 4.23 -0.62
C PRO A 39 10.19 5.39 0.27
N VAL A 40 11.35 5.23 0.92
CA VAL A 40 11.90 6.23 1.84
C VAL A 40 13.30 6.72 1.43
N GLY A 41 14.09 5.88 0.76
CA GLY A 41 15.42 6.21 0.28
C GLY A 41 15.45 6.46 -1.22
N TYR A 42 15.17 7.68 -1.64
CA TYR A 42 15.32 8.15 -3.02
C TYR A 42 15.67 9.64 -3.01
N ASP A 43 16.16 10.17 -4.13
CA ASP A 43 16.45 11.60 -4.28
C ASP A 43 15.14 12.41 -4.27
N LYS A 44 14.78 12.97 -3.12
CA LYS A 44 13.55 13.78 -2.95
C LYS A 44 13.64 15.15 -3.62
N GLU A 45 14.84 15.60 -4.02
CA GLU A 45 15.02 16.85 -4.74
C GLU A 45 14.66 16.68 -6.21
N LYS A 46 15.12 15.59 -6.84
CA LYS A 46 14.90 15.32 -8.28
C LYS A 46 13.70 14.44 -8.57
N CYS A 47 13.23 13.65 -7.61
CA CYS A 47 12.20 12.65 -7.83
C CYS A 47 10.98 12.82 -6.93
N VAL A 48 9.87 12.23 -7.36
CA VAL A 48 8.60 12.15 -6.62
C VAL A 48 8.11 10.72 -6.58
N ARG A 49 7.38 10.37 -5.53
CA ARG A 49 6.65 9.10 -5.45
C ARG A 49 5.19 9.30 -5.83
N ILE A 50 4.66 8.43 -6.66
CA ILE A 50 3.27 8.41 -7.12
C ILE A 50 2.67 7.08 -6.67
N PHE A 51 1.56 7.13 -5.95
CA PHE A 51 0.85 5.93 -5.52
C PHE A 51 -0.13 5.46 -6.60
N ASN A 52 -0.02 4.21 -7.03
CA ASN A 52 -0.96 3.56 -7.92
C ASN A 52 -1.95 2.73 -7.10
N LYS A 53 -3.18 3.24 -6.95
CA LYS A 53 -4.26 2.54 -6.23
C LYS A 53 -4.67 1.22 -6.89
N LYS A 54 -4.53 1.05 -8.21
CA LYS A 54 -4.93 -0.18 -8.90
C LYS A 54 -4.01 -1.35 -8.55
N THR A 55 -2.71 -1.07 -8.43
CA THR A 55 -1.69 -2.08 -8.10
C THR A 55 -1.30 -2.06 -6.62
N CYS A 56 -1.84 -1.11 -5.84
CA CYS A 56 -1.44 -0.84 -4.47
C CYS A 56 0.09 -0.76 -4.33
N SER A 57 0.73 0.14 -5.06
CA SER A 57 2.19 0.29 -5.03
C SER A 57 2.63 1.71 -5.35
N TYR A 58 3.80 2.11 -4.84
CA TYR A 58 4.44 3.36 -5.22
C TYR A 58 5.36 3.16 -6.41
N LYS A 59 5.36 4.13 -7.32
CA LYS A 59 6.45 4.36 -8.28
C LYS A 59 7.21 5.62 -7.91
N VAL A 60 8.52 5.61 -8.07
CA VAL A 60 9.35 6.81 -7.90
C VAL A 60 9.85 7.22 -9.27
N VAL A 61 9.55 8.45 -9.67
CA VAL A 61 9.84 8.99 -11.01
C VAL A 61 10.48 10.37 -10.91
N GLU A 62 11.16 10.83 -11.96
CA GLU A 62 11.70 12.19 -11.99
C GLU A 62 10.59 13.23 -11.92
N LYS A 63 10.84 14.37 -11.27
CA LYS A 63 9.88 15.50 -11.18
C LYS A 63 9.60 16.15 -12.53
N ASN A 64 10.63 16.25 -13.36
CA ASN A 64 10.54 16.95 -14.65
C ASN A 64 9.96 16.04 -15.74
N ASP A 65 10.13 14.72 -15.61
CA ASP A 65 9.69 13.73 -16.57
C ASP A 65 9.18 12.48 -15.83
N HIS A 66 7.88 12.44 -15.57
CA HIS A 66 7.23 11.33 -14.87
C HIS A 66 7.29 9.99 -15.62
N SER A 67 7.82 9.94 -16.85
CA SER A 67 8.04 8.69 -17.58
C SER A 67 9.32 7.96 -17.17
N LYS A 68 10.28 8.66 -16.55
CA LYS A 68 11.55 8.09 -16.11
C LYS A 68 11.50 7.69 -14.65
N GLU A 69 11.83 6.43 -14.38
CA GLU A 69 11.91 5.92 -13.01
C GLU A 69 13.22 6.35 -12.34
N CYS A 70 13.12 6.68 -11.06
CA CYS A 70 14.27 7.02 -10.24
C CYS A 70 14.75 5.81 -9.42
N PRO A 71 16.06 5.71 -9.14
CA PRO A 71 16.58 4.67 -8.26
C PRO A 71 16.04 4.84 -6.83
N VAL A 72 15.63 3.72 -6.23
CA VAL A 72 15.19 3.64 -4.84
C VAL A 72 16.10 2.67 -4.09
N HIS A 73 16.63 3.12 -2.96
CA HIS A 73 17.59 2.38 -2.14
C HIS A 73 16.96 1.72 -0.91
N SER A 74 15.80 2.21 -0.45
CA SER A 74 15.11 1.64 0.70
C SER A 74 13.59 1.84 0.71
N TRP A 75 12.91 0.85 1.27
CA TRP A 75 11.46 0.72 1.39
C TRP A 75 11.09 0.33 2.82
N VAL A 76 9.90 0.75 3.27
CA VAL A 76 9.32 0.37 4.58
C VAL A 76 7.89 -0.11 4.35
N GLY A 77 7.50 -1.21 5.00
CA GLY A 77 6.16 -1.80 4.91
C GLY A 77 5.85 -2.66 6.14
#